data_AF-A0A6M2E1G1-F1
#
_entry.id   AF-A0A6M2E1G1-F1
#
_cell.length_a   1.000
_cell.length_b   1.000
_cell.length_c   1.000
_cell.angle_alpha   90.00
_cell.angle_beta   90.00
_cell.angle_gamma   90.00
#
_symmetry.space_group_name_H-M   'P 1'
#
loop_
_entity.id
_entity.type
_entity.pdbx_description
1 polymer ?
#
loop_
_entity_poly.entity_id
_entity_poly.type
_entity_poly.pdbx_seq_one_letter_code
_entity_poly.pdbx_strand_id
1 'polypeptide(L)'
;MCVLPINIINEKIYVFLWFWFVILAVVSGFVVVYRAVLIIWSPARFYVLRSKARLVNVTYLERVLDRCNVGEWFLLDLLVKNLDPVHYRDLISDLEKHLEGKSLELA
;
A
#
# COMPACT_ATOMS: atom_id res chain seq x y z
N MET A 1 5.56 -49.91 -13.91
CA MET A 1 5.11 -48.52 -13.73
C MET A 1 4.11 -48.22 -14.84
N CYS A 2 2.82 -48.34 -14.56
CA CYS A 2 1.77 -48.08 -15.55
C CYS A 2 1.56 -46.56 -15.62
N VAL A 3 1.98 -45.97 -16.73
CA VAL A 3 1.61 -44.60 -17.09
C VAL A 3 0.14 -44.60 -17.46
N LEU A 4 -0.75 -44.38 -16.48
CA LEU A 4 -2.12 -43.99 -16.78
C LEU A 4 -2.06 -42.73 -17.67
N PRO A 5 -2.90 -42.58 -18.71
CA PRO A 5 -2.98 -41.34 -19.48
C PRO A 5 -3.18 -40.10 -18.58
N ILE A 6 -3.78 -40.30 -17.39
CA ILE A 6 -3.90 -39.28 -16.34
C ILE A 6 -2.54 -38.77 -15.84
N ASN A 7 -1.52 -39.62 -15.76
CA ASN A 7 -0.18 -39.27 -15.27
C ASN A 7 0.57 -38.42 -16.30
N ILE A 8 0.41 -38.72 -17.59
CA ILE A 8 0.98 -37.90 -18.67
C ILE A 8 0.32 -36.51 -18.69
N ILE A 9 -1.01 -36.44 -18.57
CA ILE A 9 -1.72 -35.15 -18.58
C ILE A 9 -1.34 -34.34 -17.33
N ASN A 10 -1.28 -35.00 -16.17
CA ASN A 10 -0.86 -34.40 -14.92
C ASN A 10 0.56 -33.83 -15.03
N GLU A 11 1.51 -34.59 -15.59
CA GLU A 11 2.88 -34.14 -15.81
C GLU A 11 2.94 -32.85 -16.65
N LYS A 12 2.13 -32.74 -17.72
CA LYS A 12 2.08 -31.54 -18.56
C LYS A 12 1.45 -30.34 -17.85
N ILE A 13 0.39 -30.55 -17.07
CA ILE A 13 -0.28 -29.50 -16.29
C ILE A 13 0.62 -28.99 -15.16
N TYR A 14 1.31 -29.89 -14.46
CA TYR A 14 2.23 -29.51 -13.37
C TYR A 14 3.38 -28.65 -13.89
N VAL A 15 3.94 -28.99 -15.05
CA VAL A 15 5.01 -28.17 -15.67
C VAL A 15 4.47 -26.77 -16.03
N PHE A 16 3.30 -26.68 -16.66
CA PHE A 16 2.68 -25.38 -16.98
C PHE A 16 2.38 -24.53 -15.73
N LEU A 17 1.74 -25.14 -14.73
CA LEU A 17 1.43 -24.47 -13.46
C LEU A 17 2.70 -24.07 -12.71
N TRP A 18 3.76 -24.87 -12.76
CA TRP A 18 5.04 -24.52 -12.12
C TRP A 18 5.61 -23.22 -12.70
N PHE A 19 5.68 -23.09 -14.02
CA PHE A 19 6.11 -21.84 -14.66
C PHE A 19 5.20 -20.67 -14.31
N TRP A 20 3.88 -20.89 -14.32
CA TRP A 20 2.90 -19.88 -13.94
C TRP A 20 3.09 -19.42 -12.48
N PHE A 21 3.25 -20.35 -11.54
CA PHE A 21 3.47 -20.04 -10.13
C PHE A 21 4.81 -19.35 -9.90
N VAL A 22 5.88 -19.71 -10.62
CA VAL A 22 7.16 -19.00 -10.56
C VAL A 22 6.98 -17.55 -11.02
N ILE A 23 6.27 -17.30 -12.13
CA ILE A 23 5.99 -15.94 -12.59
C ILE A 23 5.18 -15.17 -11.54
N LEU A 24 4.09 -15.75 -11.03
CA LEU A 24 3.28 -15.14 -9.98
C LEU A 24 4.09 -14.86 -8.72
N ALA A 25 4.97 -15.76 -8.32
CA ALA A 25 5.86 -15.60 -7.17
C ALA A 25 6.84 -14.46 -7.38
N VAL A 26 7.43 -14.32 -8.57
CA VAL A 26 8.34 -13.21 -8.91
C VAL A 26 7.60 -11.88 -8.90
N VAL A 27 6.44 -11.79 -9.54
CA VAL A 27 5.62 -10.57 -9.57
C VAL A 27 5.20 -10.17 -8.14
N SER A 28 4.72 -11.15 -7.36
CA SER A 28 4.30 -10.90 -5.97
C SER A 28 5.48 -10.51 -5.10
N GLY A 29 6.62 -11.19 -5.26
CA GLY A 29 7.88 -10.86 -4.57
C GLY A 29 8.31 -9.43 -4.88
N PHE A 30 8.24 -9.00 -6.13
CA PHE A 30 8.58 -7.63 -6.53
C PHE A 30 7.68 -6.59 -5.83
N VAL A 31 6.37 -6.85 -5.76
CA VAL A 31 5.43 -5.98 -5.04
C VAL A 31 5.74 -5.91 -3.54
N VAL A 32 6.07 -7.05 -2.92
CA VAL A 32 6.43 -7.11 -1.50
C VAL A 32 7.73 -6.36 -1.23
N VAL A 33 8.75 -6.56 -2.06
CA VAL A 33 10.04 -5.85 -1.96
C VAL A 33 9.83 -4.35 -2.14
N TYR A 34 9.05 -3.92 -3.14
CA TYR A 34 8.72 -2.52 -3.34
C TYR A 34 8.03 -1.91 -2.09
N ARG A 35 7.05 -2.62 -1.51
CA ARG A 35 6.41 -2.19 -0.25
C ARG A 35 7.40 -2.14 0.92
N ALA A 36 8.26 -3.14 1.05
CA ALA A 36 9.28 -3.18 2.11
C ALA A 36 10.28 -2.01 1.99
N VAL A 37 10.74 -1.71 0.77
CA VAL A 37 11.62 -0.57 0.50
C VAL A 37 10.92 0.75 0.85
N LEU A 38 9.65 0.95 0.51
CA LEU A 38 8.87 2.13 0.92
C LEU A 38 8.67 2.22 2.44
N ILE A 39 8.55 1.09 3.12
CA ILE A 39 8.48 1.05 4.58
C ILE A 39 9.84 1.43 5.19
N ILE A 40 10.96 0.97 4.64
CA ILE A 40 12.29 1.27 5.17
C ILE A 40 12.69 2.73 4.88
N TRP A 41 12.32 3.27 3.71
CA TRP A 41 12.61 4.66 3.32
C TRP A 41 11.57 5.66 3.86
N SER A 42 11.66 5.95 5.15
CA SER A 42 10.80 6.93 5.85
C SER A 42 10.72 8.35 5.22
N PRO A 43 11.75 8.93 4.57
CA PRO A 43 11.63 10.28 3.97
C PRO A 43 10.98 10.27 2.56
N ALA A 44 11.00 9.15 1.83
CA ALA A 44 10.32 9.04 0.54
C ALA A 44 8.79 9.06 0.70
N ARG A 45 8.31 8.67 1.89
CA ARG A 45 6.88 8.69 2.28
C ARG A 45 6.23 10.05 2.10
N PHE A 46 6.94 11.10 2.50
CA PHE A 46 6.49 12.48 2.32
C PHE A 46 6.49 12.89 0.85
N TYR A 47 7.52 12.50 0.09
CA TYR A 47 7.66 12.91 -1.30
C TYR A 47 6.59 12.30 -2.22
N VAL A 48 6.25 11.02 -2.02
CA VAL A 48 5.20 10.34 -2.80
C VAL A 48 3.83 10.92 -2.48
N LEU A 49 3.53 11.16 -1.20
CA LEU A 49 2.24 11.74 -0.80
C LEU A 49 2.14 13.21 -1.25
N ARG A 50 3.23 13.97 -1.17
CA ARG A 50 3.34 15.35 -1.69
C ARG A 50 3.08 15.42 -3.20
N SER A 51 3.58 14.45 -3.97
CA SER A 51 3.38 14.46 -5.43
C SER A 51 1.95 14.08 -5.84
N LYS A 52 1.22 13.33 -5.01
CA LYS A 52 -0.15 12.88 -5.29
C LYS A 52 -1.22 13.81 -4.72
N ALA A 53 -0.95 14.42 -3.57
CA ALA A 53 -1.87 15.32 -2.90
C ALA A 53 -1.66 16.79 -3.34
N ARG A 54 -1.62 17.04 -4.67
CA ARG A 54 -1.37 18.39 -5.22
C ARG A 54 -2.46 19.41 -4.86
N LEU A 55 -3.64 18.92 -4.49
CA LEU A 55 -4.82 19.70 -4.10
C LEU A 55 -4.99 19.84 -2.58
N VAL A 56 -4.21 19.12 -1.77
CA VAL A 56 -4.27 19.17 -0.31
C VAL A 56 -3.17 20.09 0.20
N ASN A 57 -3.52 20.95 1.16
CA ASN A 57 -2.57 21.84 1.80
C ASN A 57 -1.49 21.02 2.54
N VAL A 58 -0.25 21.15 2.09
CA VAL A 58 0.94 20.43 2.59
C VAL A 58 1.09 20.53 4.11
N THR A 59 0.75 21.67 4.71
CA THR A 59 0.92 21.93 6.15
C THR A 59 -0.01 21.09 7.03
N TYR A 60 -1.21 20.74 6.56
CA TYR A 60 -2.14 19.87 7.30
C TYR A 60 -1.73 18.41 7.16
N LEU A 61 -1.33 18.03 5.95
CA LEU A 61 -0.83 16.71 5.66
C LEU A 61 0.44 16.42 6.49
N GLU A 62 1.35 17.39 6.60
CA GLU A 62 2.57 17.25 7.38
C GLU A 62 2.31 17.03 8.87
N ARG A 63 1.38 17.79 9.47
CA ARG A 63 1.00 17.61 10.88
C ARG A 63 0.35 16.25 11.16
N VAL A 64 -0.51 15.78 10.26
CA VAL A 64 -1.13 14.44 10.39
C VAL A 64 -0.08 13.34 10.21
N LEU A 65 0.81 13.49 9.23
CA LEU A 65 1.87 12.53 8.93
C LEU A 65 2.92 12.40 10.04
N ASP A 66 3.29 13.51 10.68
CA ASP A 66 4.24 13.53 11.81
C ASP A 66 3.71 12.72 13.01
N ARG A 67 2.39 12.69 13.18
CA ARG A 67 1.71 11.99 14.28
C ARG A 67 1.30 10.55 13.96
N CYS A 68 1.31 10.16 12.68
CA CYS A 68 0.85 8.85 12.25
C CYS A 68 1.95 7.77 12.31
N ASN A 69 1.56 6.57 12.73
CA ASN A 69 2.43 5.40 12.63
C ASN A 69 2.59 4.92 11.17
N VAL A 70 3.58 4.05 10.94
CA VAL A 70 3.89 3.44 9.64
C VAL A 70 2.65 2.82 8.96
N GLY A 71 1.78 2.19 9.74
CA GLY A 71 0.55 1.55 9.24
C GLY A 71 -0.51 2.56 8.78
N GLU A 72 -0.68 3.66 9.52
CA GLU A 72 -1.63 4.72 9.18
C GLU A 72 -1.19 5.47 7.92
N TRP A 73 0.12 5.69 7.77
CA TRP A 73 0.69 6.23 6.54
C TRP A 73 0.37 5.35 5.33
N PHE A 74 0.53 4.03 5.46
CA PHE A 74 0.22 3.09 4.36
C PHE A 74 -1.28 3.11 4.00
N LEU A 75 -2.15 3.21 4.99
CA LEU A 75 -3.59 3.36 4.77
C LEU A 75 -3.89 4.65 4.01
N LEU A 76 -3.27 5.77 4.40
CA LEU A 76 -3.40 7.07 3.71
C LEU A 76 -2.91 7.00 2.25
N ASP A 77 -1.81 6.30 1.96
CA ASP A 77 -1.33 6.04 0.60
C ASP A 77 -2.27 5.12 -0.21
N LEU A 78 -2.96 4.18 0.46
CA LEU A 78 -3.98 3.36 -0.18
C LEU A 78 -5.23 4.20 -0.52
N LEU A 79 -5.66 5.06 0.41
CA LEU A 79 -6.80 5.95 0.24
C LEU A 79 -6.58 6.92 -0.92
N VAL A 80 -5.43 7.59 -1.01
CA VAL A 80 -5.16 8.55 -2.10
C VAL A 80 -5.14 7.90 -3.49
N LYS A 81 -4.90 6.58 -3.57
CA LYS A 81 -4.92 5.83 -4.84
C LYS A 81 -6.32 5.37 -5.24
N ASN A 82 -7.23 5.22 -4.29
CA ASN A 82 -8.57 4.68 -4.52
C ASN A 82 -9.68 5.75 -4.44
N LEU A 83 -9.37 6.94 -3.93
CA LEU A 83 -10.32 8.02 -3.68
C LEU A 83 -10.04 9.25 -4.55
N ASP A 84 -11.11 9.91 -5.00
CA ASP A 84 -11.02 11.18 -5.72
C ASP A 84 -10.30 12.25 -4.88
N PRO A 85 -9.49 13.12 -5.51
CA PRO A 85 -8.66 14.09 -4.79
C PRO A 85 -9.47 15.11 -3.97
N VAL A 86 -10.72 15.39 -4.36
CA VAL A 86 -11.63 16.29 -3.61
C VAL A 86 -12.04 15.65 -2.30
N HIS A 87 -12.51 14.40 -2.33
CA HIS A 87 -12.89 13.67 -1.12
C HIS A 87 -11.70 13.37 -0.22
N TYR A 88 -10.52 13.13 -0.81
CA TYR A 88 -9.29 12.94 -0.03
C TYR A 88 -8.93 14.19 0.77
N ARG A 89 -9.12 15.39 0.20
CA ARG A 89 -8.90 16.65 0.92
C ARG A 89 -9.82 16.79 2.12
N ASP A 90 -11.12 16.52 1.95
CA ASP A 90 -12.08 16.62 3.06
C ASP A 90 -11.76 15.61 4.16
N LEU A 91 -11.41 14.37 3.81
CA LEU A 91 -10.97 13.36 4.78
C LEU A 91 -9.74 13.80 5.58
N ILE A 92 -8.70 14.36 4.94
CA ILE A 92 -7.51 14.83 5.65
C ILE A 92 -7.86 15.97 6.61
N SER A 93 -8.76 16.87 6.21
CA SER A 93 -9.19 17.98 7.06
C SER A 93 -10.03 17.53 8.26
N ASP A 94 -10.83 16.48 8.09
CA ASP A 94 -11.62 15.89 9.18
C ASP A 94 -10.70 15.11 10.14
N LEU A 95 -9.74 14.37 9.58
CA LEU A 95 -8.77 13.61 10.34
C LEU A 95 -7.88 14.50 11.22
N GLU A 96 -7.45 15.67 10.73
CA GLU A 96 -6.71 16.66 11.52
C GLU A 96 -7.53 17.14 12.73
N LYS A 97 -8.79 17.53 12.53
CA LYS A 97 -9.68 17.98 13.61
C LYS A 97 -9.89 16.91 14.68
N HIS A 98 -10.09 15.66 14.26
CA HIS A 98 -10.23 14.54 15.18
C HIS A 98 -8.93 14.26 15.95
N LEU A 99 -7.77 14.44 15.31
CA LEU A 99 -6.47 14.26 15.95
C LEU A 99 -6.17 15.36 17.00
N GLU A 100 -6.55 16.60 16.71
CA GLU A 100 -6.46 17.71 17.67
C GLU A 100 -7.41 17.49 18.87
N GLY A 101 -8.65 17.05 18.63
CA GLY A 101 -9.60 16.73 19.69
C GLY A 101 -9.12 15.63 20.65
N LYS A 102 -8.50 14.57 20.12
CA LYS A 102 -7.95 13.47 20.93
C LYS A 102 -6.73 13.89 21.78
N SER A 103 -6.02 14.94 21.37
CA SER A 103 -4.89 15.50 22.14
C SER A 103 -5.35 16.34 23.34
N LEU A 104 -6.53 16.95 23.25
CA LEU A 104 -7.13 17.75 24.34
C LEU A 104 -7.74 16.89 25.45
N GLU A 105 -8.17 15.65 25.16
CA GLU A 105 -8.67 14.72 26.18
C GLU A 105 -7.55 14.00 26.95
N LEU A 106 -6.31 14.09 26.48
CA LEU A 106 -5.13 13.47 27.09
C LEU A 106 -4.22 14.47 27.83
N ALA A 107 -4.61 15.74 27.90
CA ALA A 107 -3.93 16.83 28.62
C ALA A 107 -4.73 17.22 29.87
#